data_AF-A0A3D3CSV4-F1
#
_entry.id   AF-A0A3D3CSV4-F1
#
_cell.length_a   1.000
_cell.length_b   1.000
_cell.length_c   1.000
_cell.angle_alpha   90.00
_cell.angle_beta   90.00
_cell.angle_gamma   90.00
#
_symmetry.space_group_name_H-M   'P 1'
#
loop_
_entity.id
_entity.type
_entity.pdbx_description
1 polymer ?
#
loop_
_entity_poly.entity_id
_entity_poly.type
_entity_poly.pdbx_seq_one_letter_code
_entity_poly.pdbx_strand_id
1 'polypeptide(L)' 'VSAGNTALLRWVRLGKTYGDQVVVLSGLDKNESYIVQSDGKLYNGVPVKVKD' A
#
# COMPACT_ATOMS: atom_id res chain seq x y z
N VAL A 1 -5.42 -2.68 0.88
CA VAL A 1 -6.17 -3.77 0.20
C VAL A 1 -7.64 -3.40 0.19
N SER A 2 -8.39 -3.63 -0.89
CA SER A 2 -9.82 -3.30 -0.91
C SER A 2 -10.64 -4.34 -0.13
N ALA A 3 -11.86 -3.97 0.29
CA ALA A 3 -12.80 -4.91 0.93
C ALA A 3 -13.15 -6.13 0.06
N GLY A 4 -12.83 -6.10 -1.25
CA GLY A 4 -13.06 -7.19 -2.19
C GLY A 4 -11.82 -8.03 -2.51
N ASN A 5 -10.79 -8.05 -1.65
CA ASN A 5 -9.53 -8.76 -1.87
C ASN A 5 -8.86 -8.41 -3.21
N THR A 6 -8.95 -7.15 -3.62
CA THR A 6 -8.19 -6.62 -4.77
C THR A 6 -7.15 -5.61 -4.32
N ALA A 7 -6.06 -5.51 -5.06
CA ALA A 7 -5.10 -4.42 -4.88
C ALA A 7 -5.74 -3.11 -5.34
N LEU A 8 -5.51 -2.05 -4.57
CA LEU A 8 -5.91 -0.69 -4.90
C LEU A 8 -4.65 0.14 -5.00
N LEU A 9 -4.38 0.71 -6.18
CA LEU A 9 -3.30 1.69 -6.30
C LEU A 9 -3.80 3.01 -5.72
N ARG A 10 -3.04 3.58 -4.78
CA ARG A 10 -3.41 4.82 -4.10
C ARG A 10 -2.24 5.79 -4.12
N TRP A 11 -2.56 7.05 -4.38
CA TRP A 11 -1.62 8.15 -4.24
C TRP A 11 -1.47 8.54 -2.76
N VAL A 12 -0.22 8.63 -2.30
CA VAL A 12 0.11 9.16 -0.98
C VAL A 12 0.89 10.46 -1.14
N ARG A 13 0.66 11.42 -0.25
CA ARG A 13 1.48 12.62 -0.18
C ARG A 13 2.64 12.37 0.76
N LEU A 14 3.86 12.48 0.25
CA LEU A 14 5.07 12.31 1.03
C LEU A 14 5.57 13.66 1.58
N GLY A 15 6.27 13.57 2.71
CA GLY A 15 6.93 14.68 3.38
C GLY A 15 8.46 14.53 3.33
N LYS A 16 9.12 14.90 4.43
CA LYS A 16 10.58 14.81 4.55
C LYS A 16 11.04 13.35 4.64
N THR A 17 12.24 13.09 4.12
CA THR A 17 12.98 11.83 4.24
C THR A 17 13.96 11.91 5.42
N TYR A 18 14.07 10.82 6.18
CA TYR A 18 14.98 10.64 7.31
C TYR A 18 15.70 9.29 7.15
N GLY A 19 16.94 9.31 6.63
CA GLY A 19 17.66 8.08 6.32
C GLY A 19 16.98 7.26 5.23
N ASP A 20 16.57 6.04 5.57
CA ASP A 20 15.84 5.09 4.71
C ASP A 20 14.31 5.22 4.82
N GLN A 21 13.81 6.13 5.65
CA GLN A 21 12.39 6.33 5.90
C GLN A 21 11.88 7.65 5.31
N VAL A 22 10.60 7.69 4.93
CA VAL A 22 9.89 8.91 4.50
C VAL A 22 8.60 9.08 5.28
N VAL A 23 8.27 10.32 5.62
CA VAL A 23 7.00 10.63 6.30
C VAL A 23 5.85 10.64 5.29
N VAL A 24 4.74 9.97 5.60
CA VAL A 24 3.48 10.10 4.85
C VAL A 24 2.62 11.18 5.50
N LEU A 25 2.31 12.23 4.75
CA LEU A 25 1.50 13.36 5.20
C LEU A 25 0.00 13.13 5.01
N SER A 26 -0.38 12.37 3.96
CA SER A 26 -1.77 12.00 3.70
C SER A 26 -1.89 10.81 2.75
N GLY A 27 -3.07 10.18 2.74
CA GLY A 27 -3.41 9.06 1.85
C GLY A 27 -3.18 7.66 2.44
N LEU A 28 -2.70 7.58 3.68
CA LEU A 28 -2.53 6.33 4.42
C LEU A 28 -2.98 6.51 5.87
N ASP A 29 -3.80 5.59 6.37
CA ASP A 29 -4.23 5.54 7.77
C ASP A 29 -3.34 4.59 8.58
N LYS A 30 -3.17 4.90 9.87
CA LYS A 30 -2.28 4.14 10.78
C LYS A 30 -2.65 2.65 10.88
N ASN A 31 -3.94 2.32 10.80
CA ASN A 31 -4.45 0.96 11.00
C ASN A 31 -4.86 0.30 9.67
N GLU A 32 -4.54 0.90 8.52
CA GLU A 32 -4.82 0.30 7.22
C GLU A 32 -3.84 -0.83 6.89
N SER A 33 -4.34 -1.90 6.27
CA SER A 33 -3.49 -2.92 5.65
C SER A 33 -3.07 -2.52 4.24
N TYR A 34 -1.76 -2.45 4.02
CA TYR A 34 -1.13 -2.18 2.72
C TYR A 34 -0.15 -3.30 2.35
N ILE A 35 0.09 -3.46 1.05
CA ILE A 35 0.95 -4.52 0.52
C ILE A 35 2.40 -4.02 0.57
N VAL A 36 3.25 -4.70 1.33
CA VAL A 36 4.68 -4.38 1.44
C VAL A 36 5.53 -5.19 0.44
N GLN A 37 5.05 -6.37 0.05
CA GLN A 37 5.72 -7.28 -0.89
C GLN A 37 4.71 -8.12 -1.67
N SER A 38 5.06 -8.51 -2.90
CA SER A 38 4.30 -9.44 -3.73
C SER A 38 5.21 -10.26 -4.66
N ASP A 39 4.86 -11.52 -4.93
CA ASP A 39 5.60 -12.36 -5.89
C ASP A 39 5.27 -11.99 -7.35
N GLY A 40 4.06 -11.47 -7.58
CA GLY A 40 3.54 -11.12 -8.90
C GLY A 40 3.43 -9.62 -9.11
N LYS A 41 3.16 -9.23 -10.36
CA LYS A 41 2.93 -7.83 -10.73
C LYS A 41 1.61 -7.32 -10.13
N LEU A 42 1.67 -6.20 -9.42
CA LEU A 42 0.49 -5.50 -8.94
C LEU A 42 0.04 -4.42 -9.93
N TYR A 43 -1.27 -4.30 -10.10
CA TYR A 43 -1.93 -3.21 -10.80
C TYR A 43 -3.30 -2.97 -10.17
N ASN A 44 -3.89 -1.82 -10.44
CA ASN A 44 -5.16 -1.46 -9.82
C ASN A 44 -6.27 -2.48 -10.16
N GLY A 45 -6.93 -3.01 -9.15
CA GLY A 45 -8.01 -3.99 -9.29
C GLY A 45 -7.56 -5.45 -9.42
N VAL A 46 -6.25 -5.76 -9.41
CA VAL A 46 -5.81 -7.16 -9.48
C VAL A 46 -6.26 -7.94 -8.23
N PRO A 47 -6.80 -9.16 -8.36
CA PRO A 47 -7.09 -10.01 -7.21
C PRO A 47 -5.82 -10.32 -6.42
N VAL A 48 -5.92 -10.31 -5.09
CA VAL A 48 -4.82 -10.66 -4.19
C VAL A 48 -5.27 -11.72 -3.19
N LYS A 49 -4.34 -12.61 -2.83
CA LYS A 49 -4.48 -13.53 -1.72
C LYS A 49 -3.43 -13.17 -0.67
N VAL A 50 -3.87 -12.83 0.53
CA VAL A 50 -2.97 -12.65 1.66
C VAL A 50 -2.38 -14.02 1.98
N LYS A 51 -1.06 -14.09 2.05
CA LYS A 51 -0.36 -15.27 2.56
C LYS A 51 -0.31 -15.15 4.08
N ASP A 52 -0.65 -16.23 4.76
CA ASP A 52 -0.46 -16.38 6.20
C ASP A 52 1.02 -16.49 6.56
#